data_AF-A0A353RAB2-F1
#
_entry.id   AF-A0A353RAB2-F1
#
_cell.length_a   1.000
_cell.length_b   1.000
_cell.length_c   1.000
_cell.angle_alpha   90.00
_cell.angle_beta   90.00
_cell.angle_gamma   90.00
#
_symmetry.space_group_name_H-M   'P 1'
#
loop_
_entity.id
_entity.type
_entity.pdbx_description
1 polymer ?
#
loop_
_entity_poly.entity_id
_entity_poly.type
_entity_poly.pdbx_seq_one_letter_code
_entity_poly.pdbx_strand_id
1 'polypeptide(L)' 'MKLRNPGEAISPRVALLRQASYQKAPSLSVERAQIVTRFYRQNRGNYPTPVLRALCFRELCLKQTIYIGDQEL' A
#
# COMPACT_ATOMS: atom_id res chain seq x y z
N MET A 1 36.36 6.80 -14.23
CA MET A 1 35.11 6.09 -13.87
C MET A 1 34.25 7.07 -13.07
N LYS A 2 33.16 7.61 -13.65
CA LYS A 2 32.27 8.52 -12.90
C LYS A 2 31.51 7.70 -11.85
N LEU A 3 31.68 8.06 -10.59
CA LEU A 3 30.90 7.50 -9.49
C LEU A 3 29.44 7.92 -9.71
N ARG A 4 28.53 6.95 -9.85
CA ARG A 4 27.09 7.25 -9.90
C ARG A 4 26.69 7.85 -8.57
N ASN A 5 26.03 9.01 -8.60
CA ASN A 5 25.55 9.65 -7.38
C ASN A 5 24.52 8.73 -6.70
N PRO A 6 24.53 8.60 -5.37
CA PRO A 6 23.45 7.90 -4.66
C PRO A 6 22.12 8.59 -4.99
N GLY A 7 21.28 7.93 -5.79
CA GLY A 7 20.03 8.49 -6.32
C GLY A 7 19.94 8.57 -7.85
N GLU A 8 21.04 8.32 -8.56
CA GLU A 8 21.04 8.21 -10.02
C GLU A 8 20.30 6.94 -10.46
N ALA A 9 19.37 7.08 -11.42
CA ALA A 9 18.49 5.98 -11.80
C ALA A 9 19.29 4.81 -12.40
N ILE A 10 19.02 3.62 -11.88
CA ILE A 10 19.71 2.38 -12.28
C ILE A 10 19.30 1.95 -13.70
N SER A 11 18.07 2.28 -14.11
CA SER A 11 17.53 2.06 -15.45
C SER A 11 16.53 3.16 -15.84
N PRO A 12 16.20 3.30 -17.14
CA PRO A 12 15.17 4.23 -17.60
C PRO A 12 13.81 4.02 -16.92
N ARG A 13 13.43 2.76 -16.67
CA ARG A 13 12.21 2.39 -15.94
C ARG A 13 12.20 2.97 -14.53
N VAL A 14 13.30 2.80 -13.79
CA VAL A 14 13.42 3.32 -12.42
C VAL A 14 13.41 4.85 -12.42
N ALA A 15 13.98 5.50 -13.44
CA ALA A 15 13.92 6.96 -13.60
C ALA A 15 12.47 7.45 -13.73
N LEU A 16 11.68 6.80 -14.58
CA LEU A 16 10.26 7.11 -14.80
C LEU A 16 9.43 6.89 -13.53
N LEU A 17 9.59 5.74 -12.86
CA LEU A 17 8.89 5.44 -11.62
C LEU A 17 9.21 6.47 -10.51
N ARG A 18 10.48 6.87 -10.38
CA ARG A 18 10.90 7.90 -9.41
C ARG A 18 10.25 9.25 -9.73
N GLN A 19 10.25 9.66 -10.99
CA GLN A 19 9.64 10.91 -11.41
C GLN A 19 8.13 10.91 -11.13
N ALA A 20 7.42 9.84 -11.50
CA ALA A 20 5.99 9.67 -11.23
C ALA A 20 5.69 9.71 -9.72
N SER A 21 6.49 9.04 -8.90
CA SER A 21 6.35 9.06 -7.44
C SER A 21 6.58 10.46 -6.85
N TYR A 22 7.57 11.21 -7.35
CA TYR A 22 7.93 12.52 -6.79
C TYR A 22 6.98 13.63 -7.22
N GLN A 23 6.44 13.56 -8.46
CA GLN A 23 5.52 14.56 -8.99
C GLN A 23 4.08 14.37 -8.48
N LYS A 24 3.75 13.20 -7.92
CA LYS A 24 2.39 12.93 -7.43
C LYS A 24 2.09 13.79 -6.20
N ALA A 25 1.02 14.57 -6.28
CA ALA A 25 0.49 15.27 -5.12
C ALA A 25 0.03 14.26 -4.04
N PRO A 26 0.37 14.47 -2.76
CA PRO A 26 -0.13 13.63 -1.67
C PRO A 26 -1.67 13.59 -1.65
N SER A 27 -2.23 12.42 -1.34
CA SER A 27 -3.69 12.24 -1.26
C SER A 27 -4.04 11.26 -0.13
N LEU A 28 -5.29 11.33 0.35
CA LEU A 28 -5.80 10.47 1.42
C LEU A 28 -6.76 9.42 0.84
N SER A 29 -6.45 8.14 1.03
CA SER A 29 -7.39 7.05 0.79
C SER A 29 -8.06 6.62 2.11
N VAL A 30 -9.39 6.57 2.12
CA VAL A 30 -10.19 6.17 3.29
C VAL A 30 -10.60 4.70 3.29
N GLU A 31 -10.31 3.96 2.21
CA GLU A 31 -10.81 2.60 1.97
C GLU A 31 -10.42 1.64 3.10
N ARG A 32 -9.13 1.62 3.47
CA ARG A 32 -8.64 0.79 4.59
C ARG A 32 -9.40 1.09 5.88
N ALA A 33 -9.60 2.37 6.21
CA ALA A 33 -10.30 2.76 7.43
C ALA A 33 -11.75 2.24 7.43
N GLN A 34 -12.44 2.36 6.31
CA GLN A 34 -13.79 1.83 6.16
C GLN A 34 -13.86 0.30 6.30
N ILE A 35 -12.93 -0.45 5.69
CA ILE A 35 -12.88 -1.91 5.80
C ILE A 35 -12.62 -2.33 7.26
N VAL A 36 -11.58 -1.77 7.89
CA VAL A 36 -11.22 -2.08 9.28
C VAL A 36 -12.36 -1.74 10.24
N THR A 37 -12.97 -0.56 10.12
CA THR A 37 -14.07 -0.14 10.99
C THR A 37 -15.27 -1.07 10.85
N ARG A 38 -15.66 -1.45 9.63
CA ARG A 38 -16.76 -2.42 9.41
C ARG A 38 -16.43 -3.78 10.04
N PHE A 39 -15.23 -4.31 9.81
CA PHE A 39 -14.82 -5.61 10.34
C PHE A 39 -14.88 -5.64 11.87
N TYR A 40 -14.35 -4.62 12.53
CA TYR A 40 -14.35 -4.54 14.00
C TYR A 40 -15.76 -4.37 14.58
N ARG A 41 -16.64 -3.58 13.94
CA ARG A 41 -18.04 -3.45 14.38
C ARG A 41 -18.78 -4.79 14.39
N GLN A 42 -18.43 -5.69 13.47
CA GLN A 42 -19.08 -6.99 13.32
C GLN A 42 -18.46 -8.09 14.19
N ASN A 43 -17.15 -8.02 14.49
CA ASN A 43 -16.39 -9.15 15.05
C ASN A 43 -15.78 -8.89 16.43
N ARG A 44 -15.87 -7.68 16.97
CA ARG A 44 -15.30 -7.37 18.29
C ARG A 44 -15.97 -8.21 19.38
N GLY A 45 -15.15 -8.89 20.18
CA GLY A 45 -15.61 -9.78 21.25
C GLY A 45 -15.75 -11.25 20.84
N ASN A 46 -15.78 -11.54 19.54
CA ASN A 46 -15.95 -12.91 19.03
C ASN A 46 -14.64 -13.72 18.99
N TYR A 47 -13.49 -13.04 19.06
CA TYR A 47 -12.17 -13.65 18.93
C TYR A 47 -11.15 -13.04 19.92
N PRO A 48 -10.13 -13.81 20.34
CA PRO A 48 -8.95 -13.23 20.98
C PRO A 48 -8.31 -12.14 20.12
N THR A 49 -7.80 -11.08 20.74
CA THR A 49 -7.26 -9.91 20.04
C THR A 49 -6.26 -10.23 18.92
N PRO A 50 -5.29 -11.15 19.07
CA PRO A 50 -4.37 -11.49 17.99
C PRO A 50 -5.07 -12.11 16.77
N VAL A 51 -6.05 -13.00 17.01
CA VAL A 51 -6.84 -13.65 15.95
C VAL A 51 -7.76 -12.64 15.26
N LEU A 52 -8.42 -11.77 16.02
CA LEU A 52 -9.24 -10.68 15.47
C LEU A 52 -8.43 -9.80 14.50
N ARG A 53 -7.19 -9.45 14.87
CA ARG A 53 -6.29 -8.65 14.01
C ARG A 53 -5.87 -9.41 12.75
N ALA A 54 -5.55 -10.69 12.88
CA ALA A 54 -5.18 -11.53 11.73
C ALA A 54 -6.35 -11.66 10.74
N LEU A 55 -7.57 -11.86 11.23
CA LEU A 55 -8.77 -11.93 10.40
C LEU A 55 -9.11 -10.56 9.76
N CYS A 56 -8.92 -9.46 10.50
CA CYS A 56 -9.07 -8.12 9.92
C CYS A 56 -8.04 -7.85 8.81
N PHE A 57 -6.82 -8.36 8.95
CA PHE A 57 -5.81 -8.26 7.91
C PHE A 57 -6.17 -9.09 6.68
N ARG A 58 -6.64 -10.33 6.87
CA ARG A 58 -7.21 -11.15 5.77
C ARG A 58 -8.34 -10.41 5.05
N GLU A 59 -9.24 -9.78 5.80
CA GLU A 59 -10.34 -8.99 5.24
C GLU A 59 -9.83 -7.83 4.36
N LEU A 60 -8.76 -7.16 4.78
CA LEU A 60 -8.11 -6.14 3.94
C LEU A 60 -7.54 -6.74 2.66
N CYS A 61 -6.83 -7.87 2.74
CA CYS A 61 -6.29 -8.55 1.56
C CYS A 61 -7.39 -8.96 0.56
N LEU A 62 -8.59 -9.30 1.05
CA LEU A 62 -9.71 -9.71 0.20
C LEU A 62 -10.48 -8.55 -0.42
N LYS A 63 -10.48 -7.37 0.22
CA LYS A 63 -11.39 -6.27 -0.13
C LYS A 63 -10.73 -4.98 -0.58
N GLN A 64 -9.50 -4.71 -0.14
CA GLN A 64 -8.83 -3.46 -0.49
C GLN A 64 -8.42 -3.49 -1.97
N THR A 65 -8.64 -2.37 -2.67
CA THR A 65 -8.31 -2.24 -4.08
C THR A 65 -6.79 -2.39 -4.29
N ILE A 66 -6.41 -3.27 -5.23
CA ILE A 66 -5.02 -3.47 -5.64
C ILE A 66 -4.70 -2.49 -6.77
N TYR A 67 -3.49 -1.95 -6.76
CA TYR A 67 -2.96 -1.08 -7.81
C TYR A 67 -1.62 -1.65 -8.29
N ILE A 68 -1.49 -1.74 -9.62
CA ILE A 68 -0.21 -1.95 -10.31
C ILE A 68 -0.10 -0.80 -11.31
N GLY A 69 0.89 0.06 -11.10
CA GLY A 69 1.13 1.23 -11.94
C GLY A 69 1.83 0.90 -13.25
N ASP A 70 1.75 1.84 -14.18
CA ASP A 70 2.46 1.73 -15.46
C ASP A 70 3.97 1.53 -15.22
N GLN A 71 4.53 0.51 -15.88
CA GLN A 71 5.95 0.14 -15.80
C GLN A 71 6.43 -0.42 -14.44
N GLU A 72 5.53 -0.80 -13.53
CA GLU A 72 5.90 -1.56 -12.33
C GLU A 72 6.32 -3.01 -12.69
N LEU A 73 7.28 -3.56 -11.94
CA LEU A 73 7.81 -4.93 -12.07
C LEU A 73 7.79 -5.62 -10.70
#